data_AF-A0A355G418-F1
#
_entry.id   AF-A0A355G418-F1
#
_cell.length_a   1.000
_cell.length_b   1.000
_cell.length_c   1.000
_cell.angle_alpha   90.00
_cell.angle_beta   90.00
_cell.angle_gamma   90.00
#
_symmetry.space_group_name_H-M   'P 1'
#
loop_
_entity.id
_entity.type
_entity.pdbx_description
1 polymer ?
#
loop_
_entity_poly.entity_id
_entity_poly.type
_entity_poly.pdbx_seq_one_letter_code
_entity_poly.pdbx_strand_id
1 'polypeptide(L)'
;MIEYAFPKDLLEVIKTRWQNVSDPKFELPQDQILRRLLDTCYHASFRTSEQRLVHCVVAYASLEAIPKEALQLTEPVVLTDTELVRLSPVTQHRQTVIGCYQREEWLSIWGFFEHGH
;
A
#
# COMPACT_ATOMS: atom_id res chain seq x y z
N MET A 1 9.85 20.86 -12.72
CA MET A 1 9.31 19.91 -11.72
C MET A 1 8.29 19.08 -12.48
N ILE A 2 8.57 17.81 -12.78
CA ILE A 2 7.66 17.01 -13.59
C ILE A 2 6.55 16.54 -12.64
N GLU A 3 5.37 17.16 -12.75
CA GLU A 3 4.16 16.68 -12.09
C GLU A 3 3.73 15.39 -12.80
N TYR A 4 4.20 14.25 -12.29
CA TYR A 4 3.74 12.97 -12.77
C TYR A 4 2.31 12.76 -12.29
N ALA A 5 1.35 13.04 -13.16
CA ALA A 5 -0.07 12.90 -12.85
C ALA A 5 -0.51 11.45 -13.04
N PHE A 6 -0.97 10.84 -11.95
CA PHE A 6 -1.72 9.58 -11.98
C PHE A 6 -2.94 9.72 -12.91
N PRO A 7 -3.32 8.69 -13.70
CA PRO A 7 -4.48 8.78 -14.59
C PRO A 7 -5.74 9.13 -13.79
N LYS A 8 -6.45 10.20 -14.17
CA LYS A 8 -7.60 10.73 -13.43
C LYS A 8 -8.71 9.69 -13.28
N ASP A 9 -8.91 8.88 -14.31
CA ASP A 9 -9.96 7.86 -14.39
C ASP A 9 -9.64 6.60 -13.57
N LEU A 10 -8.40 6.40 -13.11
CA LEU A 10 -8.02 5.14 -12.45
C LEU A 10 -8.71 4.97 -11.10
N LEU A 11 -8.99 6.06 -10.37
CA LEU A 11 -9.80 6.01 -9.14
C LEU A 11 -11.22 5.52 -9.45
N GLU A 12 -11.84 6.05 -10.49
CA GLU A 12 -13.18 5.64 -10.91
C GLU A 12 -13.20 4.17 -11.33
N VAL A 13 -12.22 3.73 -12.12
CA VAL A 13 -12.08 2.33 -12.52
C VAL A 13 -11.95 1.40 -11.32
N ILE A 14 -11.14 1.75 -10.32
CA ILE A 14 -10.98 0.95 -9.09
C ILE A 14 -12.31 0.89 -8.33
N LYS A 15 -12.99 2.02 -8.14
CA LYS A 15 -14.28 2.08 -7.44
C LYS A 15 -15.34 1.25 -8.15
N THR A 16 -15.47 1.39 -9.47
CA THR A 16 -16.41 0.59 -10.27
C THR A 16 -16.11 -0.90 -10.18
N ARG A 17 -14.84 -1.30 -10.26
CA ARG A 17 -14.47 -2.72 -10.10
C ARG A 17 -14.76 -3.22 -8.68
N TRP A 18 -14.47 -2.43 -7.66
CA TRP A 18 -14.72 -2.81 -6.26
C TRP A 18 -16.19 -3.06 -5.97
N GLN A 19 -17.08 -2.21 -6.50
CA GLN A 19 -18.54 -2.40 -6.39
C GLN A 19 -19.02 -3.75 -6.94
N ASN A 20 -18.33 -4.30 -7.95
CA ASN A 20 -18.68 -5.59 -8.54
C ASN A 20 -18.16 -6.80 -7.75
N VAL A 21 -17.22 -6.60 -6.83
CA VAL A 21 -16.58 -7.66 -6.03
C VAL A 21 -16.96 -7.56 -4.54
N SER A 22 -17.66 -6.49 -4.14
CA SER A 22 -17.79 -6.07 -2.75
C SER A 22 -18.41 -7.13 -1.84
N ASP A 23 -17.58 -7.71 -0.98
CA ASP A 23 -18.00 -8.26 0.30
C ASP A 23 -18.28 -7.07 1.24
N PRO A 24 -19.45 -6.99 1.90
CA PRO A 24 -19.83 -5.84 2.74
C PRO A 24 -18.91 -5.61 3.95
N LYS A 25 -17.99 -6.55 4.25
CA LYS A 25 -16.98 -6.37 5.28
C LYS A 25 -15.83 -5.43 4.89
N PHE A 26 -15.61 -5.17 3.60
CA PHE A 26 -14.45 -4.42 3.14
C PHE A 26 -14.86 -3.21 2.29
N GLU A 27 -14.85 -2.05 2.94
CA GLU A 27 -15.09 -0.76 2.30
C GLU A 27 -13.80 -0.15 1.76
N LEU A 28 -13.89 0.49 0.60
CA LEU A 28 -12.78 1.31 0.09
C LEU A 28 -12.58 2.54 0.99
N PRO A 29 -11.32 2.97 1.21
CA PRO A 29 -11.06 4.22 1.90
C PRO A 29 -11.58 5.43 1.10
N GLN A 30 -11.64 6.57 1.78
CA GLN A 30 -12.01 7.84 1.15
C GLN A 30 -11.12 8.15 -0.07
N ASP A 31 -11.68 8.80 -1.09
CA ASP A 31 -10.99 9.09 -2.36
C ASP A 31 -9.63 9.78 -2.17
N GLN A 32 -9.51 10.67 -1.18
CA GLN A 32 -8.24 11.34 -0.86
C GLN A 32 -7.16 10.35 -0.39
N ILE A 33 -7.54 9.40 0.48
CA ILE A 33 -6.63 8.39 1.04
C ILE A 33 -6.28 7.36 -0.03
N LEU A 34 -7.26 6.90 -0.80
CA LEU A 34 -7.03 6.00 -1.92
C LEU A 34 -6.07 6.62 -2.95
N ARG A 35 -6.29 7.89 -3.30
CA ARG A 35 -5.40 8.63 -4.19
C ARG A 35 -3.98 8.71 -3.64
N ARG A 36 -3.83 9.07 -2.36
CA ARG A 36 -2.53 9.13 -1.69
C ARG A 36 -1.80 7.78 -1.69
N LEU A 37 -2.51 6.68 -1.45
CA LEU A 37 -1.95 5.33 -1.51
C LEU A 37 -1.39 5.05 -2.91
N LEU A 38 -2.20 5.32 -3.94
CA LEU A 38 -1.85 5.06 -5.33
C LEU A 38 -0.70 5.94 -5.81
N ASP A 39 -0.72 7.24 -5.52
CA ASP A 39 0.37 8.17 -5.84
C ASP A 39 1.67 7.74 -5.17
N THR A 40 1.61 7.31 -3.90
CA THR A 40 2.80 6.88 -3.15
C THR A 40 3.41 5.60 -3.75
N CYS A 41 2.57 4.60 -4.06
CA CYS A 41 3.01 3.37 -4.74
C CYS A 41 3.57 3.66 -6.14
N TYR A 42 2.90 4.54 -6.89
CA TYR A 42 3.35 4.96 -8.21
C TYR A 42 4.73 5.60 -8.12
N HIS A 43 4.93 6.62 -7.29
CA HIS A 43 6.22 7.28 -7.11
C HIS A 43 7.32 6.34 -6.62
N ALA A 44 7.02 5.42 -5.70
CA ALA A 44 7.97 4.43 -5.23
C ALA A 44 8.47 3.53 -6.39
N SER A 45 7.59 3.17 -7.33
CA SER A 45 7.97 2.33 -8.48
C SER A 45 9.02 2.98 -9.40
N PHE A 46 8.96 4.31 -9.60
CA PHE A 46 9.95 5.05 -10.40
C PHE A 46 11.28 5.28 -9.69
N ARG A 47 11.30 5.23 -8.35
CA ARG A 47 12.50 5.50 -7.56
C ARG A 47 13.47 4.32 -7.48
N THR A 48 13.12 3.17 -8.06
CA THR A 48 14.01 2.00 -8.16
C THR A 48 15.14 2.25 -9.17
N SER A 49 16.16 3.00 -8.72
CA SER A 49 17.29 3.48 -9.53
C SER A 49 18.36 2.42 -9.77
N GLU A 50 18.25 1.23 -9.20
CA GLU A 50 19.26 0.17 -9.28
C GLU A 50 18.69 -1.09 -9.93
N GLN A 51 19.54 -1.79 -10.70
CA GLN A 51 19.24 -2.85 -11.68
C GLN A 51 18.48 -4.10 -11.20
N ARG A 52 17.85 -4.08 -10.02
CA ARG A 52 17.00 -5.16 -9.51
C ARG A 52 15.55 -4.71 -9.51
N LEU A 53 14.72 -5.43 -10.29
CA LEU A 53 13.27 -5.32 -10.22
C LEU A 53 12.82 -5.82 -8.83
N VAL A 54 12.44 -4.89 -7.95
CA VAL A 54 11.88 -5.20 -6.63
C VAL A 54 10.37 -5.11 -6.72
N HIS A 55 9.71 -6.26 -6.59
CA HIS A 55 8.25 -6.33 -6.51
C HIS A 55 7.85 -6.26 -5.04
N CYS A 56 7.05 -5.27 -4.67
CA CYS A 56 6.42 -5.18 -3.37
C CYS A 56 4.91 -5.12 -3.52
N VAL A 57 4.19 -5.63 -2.53
CA VAL A 57 2.73 -5.55 -2.44
C VAL A 57 2.39 -4.75 -1.19
N VAL A 58 1.48 -3.79 -1.33
CA VAL A 58 0.98 -2.98 -0.23
C VAL A 58 -0.50 -3.32 -0.04
N ALA A 59 -0.89 -3.68 1.18
CA ALA A 59 -2.28 -3.89 1.55
C ALA A 59 -2.76 -2.75 2.43
N TYR A 60 -3.94 -2.22 2.10
CA TYR A 60 -4.67 -1.30 2.95
C TYR A 60 -5.62 -2.10 3.85
N ALA A 61 -5.28 -2.23 5.12
CA ALA A 61 -6.03 -3.01 6.09
C ALA A 61 -5.78 -2.52 7.52
N SER A 62 -6.82 -2.56 8.36
CA SER A 62 -6.66 -2.33 9.80
C SER A 62 -5.89 -3.48 10.46
N LEU A 63 -5.21 -3.19 11.57
CA LEU A 63 -4.50 -4.19 12.38
C LEU A 63 -5.41 -5.35 12.83
N GLU A 64 -6.70 -5.07 13.01
CA GLU A 64 -7.71 -6.05 13.45
C GLU A 64 -8.11 -7.04 12.35
N ALA A 65 -7.91 -6.69 11.08
CA ALA A 65 -8.31 -7.49 9.93
C ALA A 65 -7.23 -8.50 9.46
N ILE A 66 -6.12 -8.60 10.20
CA ILE A 66 -4.88 -9.25 9.74
C ILE A 66 -4.49 -10.42 10.65
N PRO A 67 -3.77 -11.43 10.15
CA PRO A 67 -3.32 -12.57 10.95
C PRO A 67 -2.46 -12.14 12.16
N LYS A 68 -2.58 -12.86 13.28
CA LYS A 68 -1.78 -12.62 14.49
C LYS A 68 -0.27 -12.81 14.27
N GLU A 69 0.11 -13.54 13.23
CA GLU A 69 1.49 -13.83 12.85
C GLU A 69 2.15 -12.67 12.10
N ALA A 70 1.42 -11.58 11.85
CA ALA A 70 1.97 -10.40 11.22
C ALA A 70 3.07 -9.76 12.09
N LEU A 71 4.19 -9.41 11.44
CA LEU A 71 5.28 -8.67 12.05
C LEU A 71 4.90 -7.19 12.14
N GLN A 72 4.60 -6.73 13.35
CA GLN A 72 4.25 -5.34 13.61
C GLN A 72 5.50 -4.51 13.89
N LEU A 73 5.51 -3.28 13.37
CA LEU A 73 6.50 -2.30 13.78
C LEU A 73 6.20 -1.86 15.22
N THR A 74 7.25 -1.62 16.01
CA THR A 74 7.09 -1.07 17.37
C THR A 74 6.34 0.26 17.34
N GLU A 75 6.60 1.06 16.31
CA GLU A 75 5.90 2.31 16.03
C GLU A 75 5.52 2.37 14.54
N PRO A 76 4.25 2.65 14.21
CA PRO A 76 3.84 2.84 12.83
C PRO A 76 4.57 4.00 12.18
N VAL A 77 5.05 3.81 10.95
CA VAL A 77 5.77 4.84 10.18
C VAL A 77 4.87 5.42 9.11
N VAL A 78 5.01 6.71 8.79
CA VAL A 78 4.22 7.34 7.73
C VAL A 78 4.55 6.68 6.39
N LEU A 79 3.52 6.30 5.64
CA LEU A 79 3.66 5.77 4.29
C LEU A 79 4.13 6.89 3.36
N THR A 80 5.39 6.82 2.95
CA THR A 80 5.98 7.67 1.93
C THR A 80 6.66 6.80 0.88
N ASP A 81 6.94 7.37 -0.29
CA ASP A 81 7.60 6.65 -1.37
C ASP A 81 9.03 6.23 -0.95
N THR A 82 9.73 7.05 -0.15
CA THR A 82 11.05 6.73 0.41
C THR A 82 10.98 5.54 1.35
N GLU A 83 9.99 5.51 2.25
CA GLU A 83 9.78 4.38 3.16
C GLU A 83 9.45 3.11 2.40
N LEU A 84 8.58 3.19 1.39
CA LEU A 84 8.28 2.04 0.53
C LEU A 84 9.52 1.51 -0.17
N VAL A 85 10.32 2.37 -0.81
CA VAL A 85 11.57 1.95 -1.47
C VAL A 85 12.53 1.30 -0.47
N ARG A 86 12.65 1.84 0.74
CA ARG A 86 13.51 1.28 1.80
C ARG A 86 13.05 -0.10 2.26
N LEU A 87 11.74 -0.32 2.37
CA LEU A 87 11.15 -1.55 2.91
C LEU A 87 10.91 -2.62 1.83
N SER A 88 10.78 -2.23 0.56
CA SER A 88 10.50 -3.12 -0.56
C SER A 88 11.44 -4.33 -0.66
N PRO A 89 12.77 -4.21 -0.48
CA PRO A 89 13.67 -5.37 -0.59
C PRO A 89 13.37 -6.49 0.42
N VAL A 90 12.81 -6.14 1.58
CA VAL A 90 12.47 -7.12 2.63
C VAL A 90 11.26 -7.97 2.23
N THR A 91 10.38 -7.43 1.37
CA THR A 91 9.15 -8.11 0.92
C THR A 91 9.41 -9.25 -0.07
N GLN A 92 10.50 -9.13 -0.86
CA GLN A 92 10.82 -10.05 -1.95
C GLN A 92 11.18 -11.46 -1.49
N HIS A 93 11.78 -11.60 -0.30
CA HIS A 93 12.29 -12.88 0.18
C HIS A 93 11.21 -13.81 0.77
N ARG A 94 10.02 -13.29 1.10
CA ARG A 94 9.05 -13.97 1.95
C ARG A 94 7.59 -13.84 1.50
N GLN A 95 7.34 -13.52 0.22
CA GLN A 95 5.97 -13.26 -0.29
C GLN A 95 5.18 -12.33 0.65
N THR A 96 5.89 -11.35 1.21
CA THR A 96 5.40 -10.56 2.33
C THR A 96 4.76 -9.29 1.81
N VAL A 97 3.66 -8.90 2.41
CA VAL A 97 2.88 -7.73 2.08
C VAL A 97 3.13 -6.66 3.13
N ILE A 98 3.33 -5.42 2.67
CA ILE A 98 3.43 -4.25 3.51
C ILE A 98 2.02 -3.84 3.92
N GLY A 99 1.73 -3.92 5.20
CA GLY A 99 0.46 -3.51 5.76
C GLY A 99 0.44 -2.02 6.08
N CYS A 100 -0.55 -1.32 5.54
CA CYS A 100 -0.79 0.07 5.86
C CYS A 100 -2.26 0.33 6.21
N TYR A 101 -2.49 1.41 6.96
CA TYR A 101 -3.81 1.83 7.40
C TYR A 101 -3.88 3.35 7.44
N GLN A 102 -5.09 3.89 7.43
CA GLN A 102 -5.29 5.30 7.69
C GLN A 102 -5.11 5.60 9.19
N ARG A 103 -4.25 6.58 9.48
CA ARG A 103 -4.11 7.21 10.78
C ARG A 103 -4.33 8.70 10.58
N GLU A 104 -5.45 9.22 11.09
CA GLU A 104 -5.88 10.60 10.88
C GLU A 104 -6.02 10.92 9.37
N GLU A 105 -5.28 11.91 8.85
CA GLU A 105 -5.30 12.32 7.43
C GLU A 105 -4.20 11.66 6.58
N TRP A 106 -3.45 10.72 7.18
CA TRP A 106 -2.26 10.13 6.57
C TRP A 106 -2.34 8.61 6.55
N LEU A 107 -1.55 8.02 5.64
CA LEU A 107 -1.34 6.58 5.59
C LEU A 107 -0.13 6.24 6.46
N SER A 108 -0.24 5.19 7.25
CA SER A 108 0.83 4.67 8.09
C SER A 108 1.04 3.19 7.81
N ILE A 109 2.30 2.77 7.72
CA ILE A 109 2.71 1.37 7.67
C ILE A 109 2.68 0.85 9.10
N TRP A 110 1.88 -0.18 9.36
CA TRP A 110 1.82 -0.84 10.66
C TRP A 110 2.76 -2.05 10.74
N GLY A 111 3.14 -2.65 9.60
CA GLY A 111 3.96 -3.84 9.61
C GLY A 111 3.92 -4.66 8.32
N PHE A 112 4.17 -5.95 8.48
CA PHE A 112 4.35 -6.91 7.40
C PHE A 112 3.60 -8.20 7.71
N PHE A 113 3.06 -8.85 6.69
CA PHE A 113 2.42 -10.17 6.84
C PHE A 113 2.63 -11.01 5.59
N GLU A 114 2.63 -12.33 5.72
CA GLU A 114 2.72 -13.22 4.57
C GLU A 114 1.36 -13.31 3.86
N HIS A 115 1.36 -13.25 2.53
CA HIS A 115 0.16 -13.44 1.71
C HIS A 115 0.41 -14.55 0.70
N GLY A 116 -0.23 -15.69 0.94
CA GLY A 116 -0.07 -16.91 0.17
C GLY A 116 0.36 -18.07 1.06
N HIS A 117 -0.50 -19.09 1.10
CA HIS A 117 -0.12 -20.47 1.44
C HIS A 117 -0.19 -21.29 0.15
#